data_AF-A0A3C0UFC2-F1
#
_entry.id   AF-A0A3C0UFC2-F1
#
_cell.length_a   1.000
_cell.length_b   1.000
_cell.length_c   1.000
_cell.angle_alpha   90.00
_cell.angle_beta   90.00
_cell.angle_gamma   90.00
#
_symmetry.space_group_name_H-M   'P 1'
#
loop_
_entity.id
_entity.type
_entity.pdbx_description
1 polymer ?
#
loop_
_entity_poly.entity_id
_entity_poly.type
_entity_poly.pdbx_seq_one_letter_code
_entity_poly.pdbx_strand_id
1 'polypeptide(L)'
;MNSTFRIVLGNTERSAEEVISFFRHHVDDLAGLQMKAAETTPQRVGQLIIDVQAPTDALDTGKLRKVLNETGECMFQVDSIEKV
;
A
#
# COMPACT_ATOMS: atom_id res chain seq x y z
N MET A 1 -1.10 -11.56 -16.85
CA MET A 1 0.17 -10.93 -16.41
C MET A 1 -0.11 -10.28 -15.07
N ASN A 2 0.76 -10.47 -14.09
CA ASN A 2 0.59 -9.83 -12.78
C ASN A 2 1.19 -8.42 -12.84
N SER A 3 0.53 -7.48 -12.18
CA SER A 3 0.88 -6.06 -12.25
C SER A 3 1.31 -5.61 -10.88
N THR A 4 2.43 -4.91 -10.79
CA THR A 4 2.94 -4.41 -9.52
C THR A 4 2.61 -2.94 -9.39
N PHE A 5 2.02 -2.57 -8.26
CA PHE A 5 1.72 -1.21 -7.89
C PHE A 5 2.56 -0.84 -6.68
N ARG A 6 3.43 0.15 -6.85
CA ARG A 6 4.21 0.75 -5.78
C ARG A 6 3.38 1.80 -5.08
N ILE A 7 3.20 1.65 -3.79
CA ILE A 7 2.43 2.57 -2.95
C ILE A 7 3.38 3.24 -1.97
N VAL A 8 3.37 4.57 -1.97
CA VAL A 8 4.08 5.38 -0.99
C VAL A 8 3.06 5.85 0.03
N LEU A 9 3.29 5.48 1.29
CA LEU A 9 2.53 5.92 2.44
C LEU A 9 3.35 6.96 3.19
N GLY A 10 2.73 8.05 3.58
CA GLY A 10 3.29 9.10 4.43
C GLY A 10 2.68 9.08 5.84
N ASN A 11 3.22 9.95 6.69
CA ASN A 11 2.78 10.17 8.07
C ASN A 11 2.80 8.93 8.96
N THR A 12 3.74 8.01 8.71
CA THR A 12 3.83 6.76 9.47
C THR A 12 5.19 6.60 10.14
N GLU A 13 5.16 6.21 11.41
CA GLU A 13 6.33 5.71 12.14
C GLU A 13 6.39 4.18 12.15
N ARG A 14 5.38 3.52 11.55
CA ARG A 14 5.26 2.06 11.50
C ARG A 14 6.09 1.45 10.39
N SER A 15 6.51 0.21 10.61
CA SER A 15 7.19 -0.61 9.61
C SER A 15 6.25 -1.08 8.48
N ALA A 16 6.85 -1.56 7.38
CA ALA A 16 6.10 -2.11 6.26
C ALA A 16 5.26 -3.32 6.68
N GLU A 17 5.86 -4.18 7.49
CA GLU A 17 5.27 -5.42 7.98
C GLU A 17 4.05 -5.15 8.85
N GLU A 18 4.12 -4.14 9.73
CA GLU A 18 2.99 -3.74 10.57
C GLU A 18 1.84 -3.20 9.73
N VAL A 19 2.13 -2.33 8.75
CA VAL A 19 1.11 -1.73 7.90
C VAL A 19 0.48 -2.78 6.96
N ILE A 20 1.29 -3.66 6.38
CA ILE A 20 0.79 -4.78 5.55
C ILE A 20 -0.08 -5.72 6.38
N SER A 21 0.37 -6.07 7.59
CA SER A 21 -0.42 -6.89 8.51
C SER A 21 -1.74 -6.19 8.83
N PHE A 22 -1.69 -4.91 9.16
CA PHE A 22 -2.88 -4.11 9.45
C PHE A 22 -3.88 -4.12 8.29
N PHE A 23 -3.44 -3.90 7.06
CA PHE A 23 -4.31 -3.99 5.87
C PHE A 23 -4.93 -5.36 5.69
N ARG A 24 -4.15 -6.43 5.84
CA ARG A 24 -4.66 -7.81 5.71
C ARG A 24 -5.74 -8.16 6.74
N HIS A 25 -5.70 -7.55 7.91
CA HIS A 25 -6.67 -7.80 8.98
C HIS A 25 -7.94 -6.94 8.88
N HIS A 26 -7.86 -5.78 8.22
CA HIS A 26 -8.96 -4.81 8.22
C HIS A 26 -9.62 -4.60 6.86
N VAL A 27 -9.05 -5.16 5.78
CA VAL A 27 -9.51 -4.87 4.42
C VAL A 27 -9.66 -6.15 3.60
N ASP A 28 -10.88 -6.70 3.63
CA ASP A 28 -11.24 -7.87 2.82
C ASP A 28 -11.11 -7.61 1.31
N ASP A 29 -11.32 -6.37 0.87
CA ASP A 29 -11.17 -5.95 -0.53
C ASP A 29 -9.74 -6.12 -1.08
N LEU A 30 -8.75 -6.31 -0.20
CA LEU A 30 -7.36 -6.57 -0.59
C LEU A 30 -7.02 -8.07 -0.54
N ALA A 31 -7.98 -8.94 -0.19
CA ALA A 31 -7.80 -10.38 -0.20
C ALA A 31 -7.52 -10.84 -1.64
N GLY A 32 -6.31 -11.34 -1.87
CA GLY A 32 -5.82 -11.75 -3.20
C GLY A 32 -4.75 -10.83 -3.79
N LEU A 33 -4.49 -9.66 -3.17
CA LEU A 33 -3.31 -8.86 -3.48
C LEU A 33 -2.11 -9.38 -2.69
N GLN A 34 -0.97 -9.56 -3.35
CA GLN A 34 0.28 -9.86 -2.66
C GLN A 34 0.97 -8.56 -2.31
N MET A 35 1.16 -8.31 -1.02
CA MET A 35 1.86 -7.11 -0.53
C MET A 35 3.17 -7.49 0.13
N LYS A 36 4.21 -6.71 -0.16
CA LYS A 36 5.54 -6.80 0.47
C LYS A 36 6.14 -5.42 0.68
N ALA A 37 7.08 -5.32 1.63
CA ALA A 37 7.93 -4.15 1.72
C ALA A 37 8.68 -3.96 0.40
N ALA A 38 8.72 -2.73 -0.11
CA ALA A 38 9.53 -2.45 -1.29
C ALA A 38 11.01 -2.48 -0.89
N GLU A 39 11.88 -3.03 -1.74
CA GLU A 39 13.35 -3.02 -1.53
C GLU A 39 13.97 -1.62 -1.70
N THR A 40 13.14 -0.58 -1.74
CA THR A 40 13.53 0.80 -2.04
C THR A 40 13.49 1.62 -0.76
N THR A 41 14.50 2.44 -0.54
CA THR A 41 14.54 3.33 0.63
C THR A 41 13.51 4.46 0.48
N PRO A 42 12.72 4.76 1.52
CA PRO A 42 11.88 5.95 1.56
C PRO A 42 12.68 7.23 1.28
N GLN A 43 12.10 8.16 0.53
CA GLN A 43 12.79 9.41 0.18
C GLN A 43 12.79 10.44 1.32
N ARG A 44 11.90 10.27 2.31
CA ARG A 44 11.69 11.20 3.42
C ARG A 44 11.41 10.46 4.71
N VAL A 45 11.71 11.10 5.84
CA VAL A 45 11.33 10.61 7.18
C VAL A 45 9.81 10.57 7.28
N GLY A 46 9.27 9.51 7.88
CA GLY A 46 7.83 9.29 7.99
C GLY A 46 7.15 8.74 6.73
N GLN A 47 7.94 8.35 5.72
CA GLN A 47 7.45 7.62 4.55
C GLN A 47 7.76 6.13 4.62
N LEU A 48 6.89 5.36 3.99
CA LEU A 48 6.94 3.92 3.87
C LEU A 48 6.56 3.52 2.44
N ILE A 49 7.23 2.53 1.87
CA ILE A 49 6.96 2.05 0.51
C ILE A 49 6.59 0.57 0.54
N ILE A 50 5.43 0.24 -0.03
CA ILE A 50 4.97 -1.14 -0.19
C ILE A 50 4.71 -1.44 -1.66
N ASP A 51 5.09 -2.63 -2.11
CA ASP A 51 4.77 -3.12 -3.44
C ASP A 51 3.57 -4.07 -3.34
N VAL A 52 2.53 -3.79 -4.13
CA VAL A 52 1.26 -4.52 -4.19
C VAL A 52 1.13 -5.16 -5.55
N GLN A 53 1.21 -6.48 -5.60
CA GLN A 53 1.05 -7.26 -6.81
C GLN A 53 -0.39 -7.73 -6.96
N ALA A 54 -1.03 -7.30 -8.04
CA ALA A 54 -2.39 -7.68 -8.40
C ALA A 54 -2.39 -8.77 -9.48
N PRO A 55 -3.38 -9.69 -9.45
CA PRO A 55 -3.52 -10.73 -10.48
C PRO A 55 -3.96 -10.19 -11.84
N THR A 56 -4.36 -8.92 -11.92
CA THR A 56 -4.86 -8.26 -13.12
C THR A 56 -4.30 -6.83 -13.23
N ASP A 57 -4.09 -6.38 -14.47
CA ASP A 57 -3.69 -5.01 -14.81
C ASP A 57 -4.76 -3.95 -14.51
N ALA A 58 -6.00 -4.36 -14.26
CA ALA A 58 -7.16 -3.50 -14.08
C ALA A 58 -7.44 -3.18 -12.59
N LEU A 59 -6.39 -3.04 -11.77
CA LEU A 59 -6.56 -2.58 -10.40
C LEU A 59 -6.95 -1.09 -10.42
N ASP A 60 -8.11 -0.77 -9.87
CA ASP A 60 -8.56 0.62 -9.71
C ASP A 60 -7.74 1.28 -8.59
N THR A 61 -6.75 2.08 -8.98
CA THR A 61 -5.86 2.78 -8.05
C THR A 61 -6.58 3.87 -7.25
N GLY A 62 -7.70 4.42 -7.76
CA GLY A 62 -8.54 5.37 -7.05
C GLY A 62 -9.29 4.70 -5.90
N LYS A 63 -9.93 3.55 -6.19
CA LYS A 63 -10.57 2.73 -5.15
C LYS A 63 -9.54 2.25 -4.12
N LEU A 64 -8.38 1.78 -4.56
CA LEU A 64 -7.30 1.35 -3.67
C LEU A 64 -6.85 2.47 -2.74
N ARG A 65 -6.54 3.66 -3.28
CA ARG A 65 -6.16 4.83 -2.47
C ARG A 65 -7.22 5.14 -1.42
N LYS A 66 -8.49 5.17 -1.82
CA LYS A 66 -9.62 5.45 -0.93
C LYS A 66 -9.66 4.45 0.23
N VAL A 67 -9.65 3.16 -0.09
CA VAL A 67 -9.69 2.08 0.92
C VAL A 67 -8.50 2.14 1.87
N LEU A 68 -7.28 2.35 1.36
CA LEU A 68 -6.08 2.44 2.20
C LEU A 68 -6.13 3.65 3.14
N ASN A 69 -6.60 4.80 2.67
CA ASN A 69 -6.73 6.01 3.49
C ASN A 69 -7.86 5.90 4.52
N GLU A 70 -8.99 5.28 4.15
CA GLU A 70 -10.11 5.03 5.07
C GLU A 70 -9.70 4.05 6.17
N THR A 71 -8.95 3.00 5.82
CA THR A 71 -8.46 2.03 6.81
C THR A 71 -7.35 2.62 7.67
N GLY A 72 -6.46 3.42 7.08
CA GLY A 72 -5.33 4.04 7.76
C GLY A 72 -5.73 5.16 8.72
N GLU A 73 -6.91 5.77 8.51
CA GLU A 73 -7.40 6.92 9.27
C GLU A 73 -6.29 7.99 9.46
N CYS A 74 -5.87 8.26 10.68
CA CYS A 74 -4.80 9.22 10.97
C CYS A 74 -3.39 8.59 11.04
N MET A 75 -3.28 7.27 10.98
CA MET A 75 -2.03 6.54 11.22
C MET A 75 -1.08 6.54 10.03
N PHE A 76 -1.62 6.60 8.81
CA PHE A 76 -0.86 6.73 7.57
C PHE A 76 -1.79 7.19 6.46
N GLN A 77 -1.21 7.81 5.42
CA GLN A 77 -1.95 8.28 4.26
C GLN A 77 -1.18 7.93 2.98
N VAL A 78 -1.90 7.62 1.91
CA VAL A 78 -1.32 7.36 0.60
C VAL A 78 -0.87 8.68 -0.04
N ASP A 79 0.43 8.83 -0.20
CA ASP A 79 1.05 9.91 -0.96
C ASP A 79 0.87 9.62 -2.46
N SER A 80 1.37 8.49 -2.94
CA SER A 80 1.32 8.09 -4.35
C SER A 80 1.06 6.59 -4.55
N ILE A 81 0.53 6.26 -5.74
CA ILE A 81 0.38 4.89 -6.23
C ILE A 81 0.87 4.90 -7.68
N GLU A 82 1.86 4.10 -8.00
CA GLU A 82 2.50 4.02 -9.32
C GLU A 82 2.56 2.57 -9.79
N LYS A 83 2.33 2.33 -11.09
CA LYS A 83 2.48 1.00 -11.67
C LYS A 83 3.93 0.81 -12.13
N VAL A 84 4.55 -0.30 -11.73
CA VAL A 84 5.96 -0.66 -11.99
C VAL A 84 6.09 -2.01 -12.69
#